data_AF-A0A931MAH9-F1
#
_entry.id   AF-A0A931MAH9-F1
#
_cell.length_a   1.000
_cell.length_b   1.000
_cell.length_c   1.000
_cell.angle_alpha   90.00
_cell.angle_beta   90.00
_cell.angle_gamma   90.00
#
_symmetry.space_group_name_H-M   'P 1'
#
loop_
_entity.id
_entity.type
_entity.pdbx_description
1 polymer ?
#
loop_
_entity_poly.entity_id
_entity_poly.type
_entity_poly.pdbx_seq_one_letter_code
_entity_poly.pdbx_strand_id
1 'polypeptide(L)'
;MIKVIEDLKSLFGHKRGLPFNVLFERFKDVLKNNTRALEIITDMGEKLSGDYLFDINYIKGAYSELTAAVKDSLQGFDMLTQNSYSQLHETFNRIDGQIRGALNGRIQSTDEMVIFYENIPWDKYPVVGGKNANLSELKNYLKLNVPEAFSVTTHAFDEFIKHNNLQESINAIDVNTAESKLKELQDSIINSEILPDLEIAIGKALEEIRKRCGGDCFLAVRSSAEEEDREFSFAGQFETVLNVPLEGGAVEEAYKKVIASLFSEKAVIYMKQLGYDISNFKMAVGCMVMVDAVSSGIIYSTNPHRDDAMIINATWGLGRSIVEGEVDADFYAVRKVLTPEIIDEKTGRKESMIINQKDGGTKKVKTPDAIRDKPCLSEEQVLELARLAMLTEKHFRGPQDIEWAIDKGGRISILQSRPLKVVETRDVIARSEATKQSLQSTEIASPPSRNDKVLMKDKGIAIQKGVAAGRVFILKQADELDRVPKAAVLVSKHDSSNFVKV
;
A
#
# COMPACT_ATOMS: atom_id res chain seq x y z
N MET A 1 -0.69 -54.73 10.87
CA MET A 1 -0.51 -54.63 9.40
C MET A 1 -1.80 -54.98 8.66
N ILE A 2 -2.40 -56.16 8.87
CA ILE A 2 -3.69 -56.56 8.27
C ILE A 2 -4.83 -55.58 8.62
N LYS A 3 -4.91 -55.12 9.87
CA LYS A 3 -5.94 -54.17 10.32
C LYS A 3 -5.85 -52.78 9.66
N VAL A 4 -4.63 -52.27 9.46
CA VAL A 4 -4.37 -51.01 8.75
C VAL A 4 -4.76 -51.12 7.26
N ILE A 5 -4.58 -52.31 6.68
CA ILE A 5 -4.97 -52.60 5.29
C ILE A 5 -6.51 -52.68 5.16
N GLU A 6 -7.21 -53.21 6.16
CA GLU A 6 -8.69 -53.22 6.18
C GLU A 6 -9.30 -51.84 6.38
N ASP A 7 -8.73 -51.02 7.29
CA ASP A 7 -9.20 -49.66 7.53
C ASP A 7 -8.99 -48.76 6.29
N LEU A 8 -7.85 -48.90 5.59
CA LEU A 8 -7.61 -48.22 4.31
C LEU A 8 -8.56 -48.68 3.20
N LYS A 9 -8.91 -49.97 3.13
CA LYS A 9 -9.88 -50.48 2.15
C LYS A 9 -11.29 -49.90 2.35
N SER A 10 -11.64 -49.50 3.56
CA SER A 10 -12.95 -48.89 3.86
C SER A 10 -13.05 -47.41 3.43
N LEU A 11 -11.92 -46.69 3.40
CA LEU A 11 -11.82 -45.31 2.92
C LEU A 11 -11.90 -45.20 1.39
N PHE A 12 -11.42 -46.21 0.66
CA PHE A 12 -11.46 -46.26 -0.81
C PHE A 12 -12.62 -47.15 -1.29
N GLY A 13 -13.83 -46.58 -1.26
CA GLY A 13 -15.09 -47.23 -1.62
C GLY A 13 -15.01 -48.13 -2.86
N HIS A 14 -15.58 -49.33 -2.74
CA HIS A 14 -15.61 -50.35 -3.78
C HIS A 14 -16.34 -49.91 -5.06
N LYS A 15 -15.56 -49.49 -6.07
CA LYS A 15 -15.83 -49.73 -7.50
C LYS A 15 -14.50 -50.05 -8.17
N ARG A 16 -14.31 -51.33 -8.58
CA ARG A 16 -13.13 -51.93 -9.25
C ARG A 16 -11.88 -51.01 -9.28
N GLY A 17 -11.26 -50.82 -8.11
CA GLY A 17 -10.10 -49.96 -7.93
C GLY A 17 -8.79 -50.74 -8.11
N LEU A 18 -7.73 -50.01 -8.47
CA LEU A 18 -6.36 -50.52 -8.60
C LEU A 18 -5.95 -51.36 -7.37
N PRO A 19 -5.07 -52.37 -7.54
CA PRO A 19 -4.57 -53.18 -6.43
C PRO A 19 -4.01 -52.35 -5.27
N PHE A 20 -4.17 -52.80 -4.02
CA PHE A 20 -3.75 -52.04 -2.83
C PHE A 20 -2.26 -51.63 -2.86
N ASN A 21 -1.39 -52.50 -3.35
CA ASN A 21 0.03 -52.19 -3.53
C ASN A 21 0.24 -51.02 -4.51
N VAL A 22 -0.57 -50.92 -5.57
CA VAL A 22 -0.54 -49.80 -6.51
C VAL A 22 -1.02 -48.51 -5.84
N LEU A 23 -2.12 -48.58 -5.08
CA LEU A 23 -2.62 -47.42 -4.32
C LEU A 23 -1.62 -46.96 -3.27
N PHE A 24 -0.97 -47.88 -2.56
CA PHE A 24 0.00 -47.56 -1.51
C PHE A 24 1.28 -46.93 -2.10
N GLU A 25 1.79 -47.44 -3.22
CA GLU A 25 2.92 -46.80 -3.90
C GLU A 25 2.54 -45.40 -4.42
N ARG A 26 1.33 -45.22 -4.96
CA ARG A 26 0.85 -43.89 -5.38
C ARG A 26 0.71 -42.91 -4.21
N PHE A 27 0.25 -43.38 -3.06
CA PHE A 27 0.22 -42.56 -1.84
C PHE A 27 1.62 -42.11 -1.40
N LYS A 28 2.62 -43.00 -1.49
CA LYS A 28 4.02 -42.63 -1.22
C LYS A 28 4.57 -41.62 -2.23
N ASP A 29 4.22 -41.77 -3.51
CA ASP A 29 4.59 -40.81 -4.55
C ASP A 29 4.03 -39.41 -4.25
N VAL A 30 2.75 -39.32 -3.87
CA VAL A 30 2.10 -38.05 -3.47
C VAL A 30 2.84 -37.41 -2.29
N LEU A 31 3.15 -38.17 -1.24
CA LEU A 31 3.88 -37.65 -0.08
C LEU A 31 5.27 -37.16 -0.45
N LYS A 32 6.01 -37.93 -1.26
CA LYS A 32 7.35 -37.56 -1.72
C LYS A 32 7.33 -36.26 -2.51
N ASN A 33 6.38 -36.12 -3.43
CA ASN A 33 6.21 -34.93 -4.25
C ASN A 33 5.78 -33.71 -3.41
N ASN A 34 4.91 -33.90 -2.42
CA ASN A 34 4.54 -32.85 -1.49
C ASN A 34 5.75 -32.38 -0.65
N THR A 35 6.56 -33.30 -0.12
CA THR A 35 7.80 -32.94 0.59
C THR A 35 8.74 -32.16 -0.31
N ARG A 36 8.93 -32.60 -1.56
CA ARG A 36 9.78 -31.89 -2.52
C ARG A 36 9.28 -30.47 -2.80
N ALA A 37 7.96 -30.29 -2.96
CA ALA A 37 7.38 -28.97 -3.13
C ALA A 37 7.65 -28.05 -1.93
N LEU A 38 7.52 -28.57 -0.70
CA LEU A 38 7.80 -27.82 0.53
C LEU A 38 9.29 -27.45 0.67
N GLU A 39 10.21 -28.33 0.30
CA GLU A 39 11.65 -28.04 0.27
C GLU A 39 11.96 -26.87 -0.67
N ILE A 40 11.39 -26.88 -1.88
CA ILE A 40 11.59 -25.82 -2.87
C ILE A 40 11.01 -24.50 -2.35
N ILE A 41 9.81 -24.52 -1.77
CA ILE A 41 9.20 -23.32 -1.16
C ILE A 41 10.07 -22.77 -0.03
N THR A 42 10.68 -23.65 0.77
CA THR A 42 11.56 -23.26 1.86
C THR A 42 12.83 -22.60 1.34
N ASP A 43 13.51 -23.22 0.36
CA ASP A 43 14.70 -22.64 -0.30
C ASP A 43 14.39 -21.28 -0.94
N MET A 44 13.29 -21.18 -1.69
CA MET A 44 12.85 -19.89 -2.25
C MET A 44 12.55 -18.84 -1.16
N GLY A 45 11.98 -19.27 -0.03
CA GLY A 45 11.72 -18.42 1.13
C GLY A 45 12.99 -17.91 1.82
N GLU A 46 14.01 -18.75 1.94
CA GLU A 46 15.33 -18.37 2.46
C GLU A 46 16.03 -17.40 1.51
N LYS A 47 15.97 -17.62 0.19
CA LYS A 47 16.53 -16.67 -0.79
C LYS A 47 15.83 -15.32 -0.75
N LEU A 48 14.53 -15.29 -0.47
CA LEU A 48 13.75 -14.06 -0.36
C LEU A 48 14.13 -13.21 0.89
N SER A 49 14.85 -13.76 1.88
CA SER A 49 15.26 -13.00 3.07
C SER A 49 16.22 -11.84 2.78
N GLY A 50 16.83 -11.83 1.58
CA GLY A 50 17.83 -10.84 1.17
C GLY A 50 19.27 -11.24 1.49
N ASP A 51 19.49 -12.36 2.19
CA ASP A 51 20.82 -12.85 2.57
C ASP A 51 21.59 -13.51 1.40
N TYR A 52 20.91 -13.75 0.27
CA TYR A 52 21.45 -14.46 -0.88
C TYR A 52 21.10 -13.76 -2.19
N LEU A 53 22.11 -13.58 -3.05
CA LEU A 53 21.89 -13.15 -4.44
C LEU A 53 21.41 -14.34 -5.28
N PHE A 54 20.35 -14.13 -6.06
CA PHE A 54 19.82 -15.08 -7.02
C PHE A 54 19.43 -14.38 -8.32
N ASP A 55 19.44 -15.11 -9.43
CA ASP A 55 19.08 -14.60 -10.75
C ASP A 55 17.72 -15.13 -11.22
N ILE A 56 17.23 -14.59 -12.34
CA ILE A 56 15.95 -15.03 -12.93
C ILE A 56 15.96 -16.51 -13.35
N ASN A 57 17.14 -17.09 -13.63
CA ASN A 57 17.26 -18.49 -14.01
C ASN A 57 16.99 -19.40 -12.82
N TYR A 58 17.48 -19.04 -11.63
CA TYR A 58 17.14 -19.70 -10.38
C TYR A 58 15.63 -19.70 -10.17
N ILE A 59 14.97 -18.54 -10.27
CA ILE A 59 13.51 -18.45 -10.03
C ILE A 59 12.75 -19.35 -11.02
N LYS A 60 13.11 -19.30 -12.32
CA LYS A 60 12.50 -20.15 -13.35
C LYS A 60 12.74 -21.63 -13.11
N GLY A 61 13.95 -22.01 -12.68
CA GLY A 61 14.32 -23.38 -12.35
C GLY A 61 13.54 -23.91 -11.15
N ALA A 62 13.62 -23.21 -10.02
CA ALA A 62 12.91 -23.55 -8.78
C ALA A 62 11.40 -23.66 -9.02
N TYR A 63 10.81 -22.70 -9.72
CA TYR A 63 9.38 -22.75 -10.03
C TYR A 63 9.00 -23.91 -10.98
N SER A 64 9.86 -24.23 -11.95
CA SER A 64 9.64 -25.39 -12.83
C SER A 64 9.65 -26.70 -12.05
N GLU A 65 10.58 -26.87 -11.11
CA GLU A 65 10.64 -28.03 -10.23
C GLU A 65 9.42 -28.11 -9.31
N LEU A 66 9.00 -26.98 -8.74
CA LEU A 66 7.80 -26.90 -7.90
C LEU A 66 6.56 -27.31 -8.69
N THR A 67 6.40 -26.78 -9.90
CA THR A 67 5.28 -27.12 -10.79
C THR A 67 5.24 -28.62 -11.08
N ALA A 68 6.40 -29.23 -11.38
CA ALA A 68 6.49 -30.65 -11.67
C ALA A 68 6.06 -31.49 -10.45
N ALA A 69 6.60 -31.18 -9.27
CA ALA A 69 6.24 -31.88 -8.04
C ALA A 69 4.74 -31.78 -7.73
N VAL A 70 4.13 -30.59 -7.88
CA VAL A 70 2.70 -30.40 -7.64
C VAL A 70 1.85 -31.13 -8.69
N LYS A 71 2.21 -31.10 -9.97
CA LYS A 71 1.50 -31.85 -11.04
C LYS A 71 1.53 -33.35 -10.78
N ASP A 72 2.69 -33.89 -10.41
CA ASP A 72 2.84 -35.31 -10.12
C ASP A 72 2.05 -35.71 -8.86
N SER A 73 1.99 -34.83 -7.87
CA SER A 73 1.14 -35.00 -6.68
C SER A 73 -0.35 -35.03 -7.04
N LEU A 74 -0.82 -34.10 -7.88
CA LEU A 74 -2.22 -34.06 -8.34
C LEU A 74 -2.60 -35.31 -9.12
N GLN A 75 -1.75 -35.79 -10.02
CA GLN A 75 -1.98 -37.05 -10.75
C GLN A 75 -2.06 -38.26 -9.80
N GLY A 76 -1.19 -38.31 -8.79
CA GLY A 76 -1.25 -39.34 -7.76
C GLY A 76 -2.56 -39.25 -6.96
N PHE A 77 -2.99 -38.04 -6.62
CA PHE A 77 -4.22 -37.78 -5.88
C PHE A 77 -5.48 -38.15 -6.67
N ASP A 78 -5.50 -37.89 -7.98
CA ASP A 78 -6.58 -38.31 -8.88
C ASP A 78 -6.75 -39.82 -8.91
N MET A 79 -5.64 -40.56 -8.97
CA MET A 79 -5.67 -42.02 -8.96
C MET A 79 -6.15 -42.58 -7.63
N LEU A 80 -5.79 -41.94 -6.51
CA LEU A 80 -6.22 -42.33 -5.17
C LEU A 80 -7.70 -42.03 -4.93
N THR A 81 -8.17 -40.88 -5.42
CA THR A 81 -9.51 -40.35 -5.15
C THR A 81 -10.50 -40.61 -6.28
N GLN A 82 -10.08 -41.31 -7.34
CA GLN A 82 -10.87 -41.56 -8.55
C GLN A 82 -11.43 -40.26 -9.16
N ASN A 83 -10.59 -39.22 -9.26
CA ASN A 83 -10.94 -37.89 -9.77
C ASN A 83 -12.04 -37.15 -8.99
N SER A 84 -12.23 -37.44 -7.70
CA SER A 84 -13.27 -36.76 -6.90
C SER A 84 -13.02 -35.26 -6.69
N TYR A 85 -11.82 -34.76 -7.02
CA TYR A 85 -11.38 -33.39 -6.75
C TYR A 85 -10.86 -32.67 -8.00
N SER A 86 -11.57 -32.76 -9.12
CA SER A 86 -11.18 -32.14 -10.39
C SER A 86 -10.93 -30.62 -10.30
N GLN A 87 -11.58 -29.91 -9.37
CA GLN A 87 -11.39 -28.47 -9.11
C GLN A 87 -9.96 -28.10 -8.67
N LEU A 88 -9.19 -29.06 -8.15
CA LEU A 88 -7.79 -28.82 -7.78
C LEU A 88 -6.93 -28.53 -9.01
N HIS A 89 -7.22 -29.17 -10.15
CA HIS A 89 -6.53 -28.89 -11.42
C HIS A 89 -6.86 -27.51 -11.96
N GLU A 90 -8.12 -27.07 -11.87
CA GLU A 90 -8.51 -25.71 -12.25
C GLU A 90 -7.79 -24.67 -11.39
N THR A 91 -7.75 -24.89 -10.08
CA THR A 91 -7.04 -24.02 -9.13
C THR A 91 -5.54 -23.99 -9.43
N PHE A 92 -4.93 -25.15 -9.64
CA PHE A 92 -3.52 -25.26 -9.99
C PHE A 92 -3.19 -24.58 -11.32
N ASN A 93 -3.95 -24.85 -12.37
CA ASN A 93 -3.71 -24.26 -13.70
C ASN A 93 -3.89 -22.74 -13.68
N ARG A 94 -4.85 -22.23 -12.89
CA ARG A 94 -5.01 -20.79 -12.67
C ARG A 94 -3.76 -20.19 -12.02
N ILE A 95 -3.28 -20.77 -10.92
CA ILE A 95 -2.07 -20.31 -10.23
C ILE A 95 -0.82 -20.45 -11.12
N ASP A 96 -0.69 -21.55 -11.87
CA ASP A 96 0.44 -21.79 -12.76
C ASP A 96 0.48 -20.78 -13.91
N GLY A 97 -0.68 -20.46 -14.49
CA GLY A 97 -0.80 -19.43 -15.51
C GLY A 97 -0.38 -18.04 -15.01
N GLN A 98 -0.76 -17.69 -13.79
CA GLN A 98 -0.39 -16.44 -13.12
C GLN A 98 1.13 -16.32 -12.92
N ILE A 99 1.75 -17.33 -12.29
CA ILE A 99 3.19 -17.32 -12.01
C ILE A 99 4.01 -17.35 -13.30
N ARG A 100 3.60 -18.14 -14.30
CA ARG A 100 4.26 -18.15 -15.62
C ARG A 100 4.10 -16.83 -16.36
N GLY A 101 3.00 -16.12 -16.18
CA GLY A 101 2.83 -14.76 -16.70
C GLY A 101 3.90 -13.84 -16.13
N ALA A 102 3.99 -13.77 -14.80
CA ALA A 102 4.99 -12.97 -14.09
C ALA A 102 6.44 -13.33 -14.49
N LEU A 103 6.80 -14.61 -14.57
CA LEU A 103 8.15 -15.07 -14.93
C LEU A 103 8.57 -14.74 -16.37
N ASN A 104 7.59 -14.58 -17.26
CA ASN A 104 7.84 -14.27 -18.66
C ASN A 104 7.78 -12.76 -18.94
N GLY A 105 7.66 -11.92 -17.91
CA GLY A 105 7.48 -10.48 -18.07
C GLY A 105 6.18 -10.12 -18.80
N ARG A 106 5.28 -11.09 -19.01
CA ARG A 106 3.91 -10.83 -19.45
C ARG A 106 3.14 -10.46 -18.19
N ILE A 107 3.23 -9.18 -17.83
CA ILE A 107 2.17 -8.54 -17.06
C ILE A 107 0.88 -8.98 -17.74
N GLN A 108 0.03 -9.75 -17.04
CA GLN A 108 -1.26 -10.13 -17.60
C GLN A 108 -2.04 -8.83 -17.81
N SER A 109 -2.04 -8.32 -19.03
CA SER A 109 -2.91 -7.24 -19.45
C SER A 109 -4.33 -7.75 -19.30
N THR A 110 -5.12 -7.02 -18.51
CA THR A 110 -6.54 -7.24 -18.42
C THR A 110 -7.20 -6.24 -19.36
N ASP A 111 -8.20 -6.68 -20.11
CA ASP A 111 -9.04 -5.76 -20.89
C ASP A 111 -10.20 -5.22 -20.02
N GLU A 112 -10.20 -5.55 -18.73
CA GLU A 112 -11.18 -5.09 -17.76
C GLU A 112 -10.93 -3.63 -17.40
N MET A 113 -11.92 -2.76 -17.64
CA MET A 113 -11.88 -1.35 -17.26
C MET A 113 -11.93 -1.16 -15.74
N VAL A 114 -12.67 -2.02 -15.04
CA VAL A 114 -12.92 -1.94 -13.60
C VAL A 114 -12.84 -3.33 -12.96
N ILE A 115 -12.19 -3.42 -11.80
CA ILE A 115 -12.05 -4.67 -11.02
C ILE A 115 -12.41 -4.40 -9.55
N PHE A 116 -13.34 -5.19 -8.99
CA PHE A 116 -13.64 -5.16 -7.55
C PHE A 116 -12.51 -5.74 -6.72
N TYR A 117 -12.27 -5.20 -5.51
CA TYR A 117 -11.13 -5.61 -4.68
C TYR A 117 -11.12 -7.11 -4.34
N GLU A 118 -12.29 -7.73 -4.18
CA GLU A 118 -12.42 -9.18 -3.94
C GLU A 118 -11.96 -10.05 -5.12
N ASN A 119 -11.96 -9.48 -6.32
CA ASN A 119 -11.57 -10.13 -7.57
C ASN A 119 -10.19 -9.71 -8.05
N ILE A 120 -9.48 -8.85 -7.30
CA ILE A 120 -8.07 -8.52 -7.59
C ILE A 120 -7.23 -9.75 -7.21
N PRO A 121 -6.61 -10.42 -8.18
CA PRO A 121 -5.69 -11.51 -7.90
C PRO A 121 -4.34 -10.96 -7.42
N TRP A 122 -3.60 -11.82 -6.72
CA TRP A 122 -2.32 -11.48 -6.07
C TRP A 122 -1.21 -11.01 -7.04
N ASP A 123 -1.33 -11.29 -8.35
CA ASP A 123 -0.32 -10.99 -9.37
C ASP A 123 -0.66 -9.75 -10.24
N LYS A 124 -1.77 -9.05 -9.96
CA LYS A 124 -2.25 -7.90 -10.76
C LYS A 124 -1.77 -6.52 -10.26
N TYR A 125 -0.66 -6.43 -9.50
CA TYR A 125 -0.03 -5.15 -9.11
C TYR A 125 0.09 -4.15 -10.26
N PRO A 126 0.53 -4.53 -11.48
CA PRO A 126 0.66 -3.58 -12.60
C PRO A 126 -0.68 -3.06 -13.16
N VAL A 127 -1.78 -3.76 -12.87
CA VAL A 127 -3.12 -3.44 -13.37
C VAL A 127 -3.85 -2.46 -12.46
N VAL A 128 -3.69 -2.63 -11.14
CA VAL A 128 -4.43 -1.85 -10.13
C VAL A 128 -3.53 -0.94 -9.30
N GLY A 129 -2.22 -0.97 -9.52
CA GLY A 129 -1.22 -0.26 -8.73
C GLY A 129 -1.03 -0.86 -7.33
N GLY A 130 0.03 -0.43 -6.65
CA GLY A 130 0.47 -1.00 -5.37
C GLY A 130 -0.53 -0.84 -4.23
N LYS A 131 -1.11 0.36 -4.07
CA LYS A 131 -2.06 0.66 -2.99
C LYS A 131 -3.32 -0.21 -3.04
N ASN A 132 -3.92 -0.33 -4.23
CA ASN A 132 -5.13 -1.14 -4.40
C ASN A 132 -4.81 -2.63 -4.24
N ALA A 133 -3.67 -3.08 -4.75
CA ALA A 133 -3.21 -4.46 -4.57
C ALA A 133 -3.01 -4.80 -3.09
N ASN A 134 -2.26 -3.99 -2.33
CA ASN A 134 -2.02 -4.22 -0.90
C ASN A 134 -3.34 -4.31 -0.10
N LEU A 135 -4.28 -3.41 -0.37
CA LEU A 135 -5.58 -3.43 0.29
C LEU A 135 -6.42 -4.65 -0.08
N SER A 136 -6.39 -5.06 -1.36
CA SER A 136 -7.05 -6.27 -1.80
C SER A 136 -6.48 -7.51 -1.11
N GLU A 137 -5.17 -7.56 -0.85
CA GLU A 137 -4.55 -8.65 -0.12
C GLU A 137 -5.02 -8.71 1.33
N LEU A 138 -5.04 -7.57 2.02
CA LEU A 138 -5.54 -7.48 3.39
C LEU A 138 -7.01 -7.90 3.49
N LYS A 139 -7.85 -7.52 2.52
CA LYS A 139 -9.26 -7.93 2.44
C LYS A 139 -9.39 -9.44 2.15
N ASN A 140 -8.67 -9.94 1.16
CA ASN A 140 -8.92 -11.26 0.59
C ASN A 140 -8.23 -12.38 1.39
N TYR A 141 -7.03 -12.14 1.91
CA TYR A 141 -6.25 -13.16 2.63
C TYR A 141 -6.36 -13.03 4.13
N LEU A 142 -6.18 -11.82 4.67
CA LEU A 142 -6.26 -11.61 6.12
C LEU A 142 -7.69 -11.39 6.63
N LYS A 143 -8.66 -11.21 5.71
CA LYS A 143 -10.06 -10.91 6.04
C LYS A 143 -10.21 -9.68 6.94
N LEU A 144 -9.28 -8.73 6.82
CA LEU A 144 -9.39 -7.46 7.53
C LEU A 144 -10.54 -6.65 6.96
N ASN A 145 -11.13 -5.81 7.81
CA ASN A 145 -12.18 -4.91 7.39
C ASN A 145 -11.58 -3.79 6.52
N VAL A 146 -11.71 -3.95 5.21
CA VAL A 146 -11.41 -2.96 4.19
C VAL A 146 -12.75 -2.54 3.57
N PRO A 147 -13.06 -1.24 3.46
CA PRO A 147 -14.33 -0.80 2.87
C PRO A 147 -14.55 -1.36 1.46
N GLU A 148 -15.82 -1.48 1.05
CA GLU A 148 -16.15 -1.91 -0.31
C GLU A 148 -15.50 -1.00 -1.34
N ALA A 149 -14.89 -1.59 -2.37
CA ALA A 149 -14.07 -0.84 -3.30
C ALA A 149 -13.90 -1.57 -4.64
N PHE A 150 -13.68 -0.77 -5.68
CA PHE A 150 -13.23 -1.21 -6.99
C PHE A 150 -12.08 -0.34 -7.48
N SER A 151 -11.28 -0.85 -8.40
CA SER A 151 -10.21 -0.13 -9.08
C SER A 151 -10.60 0.09 -10.54
N VAL A 152 -10.52 1.33 -11.01
CA VAL A 152 -10.36 1.63 -12.44
C VAL A 152 -8.92 1.27 -12.81
N THR A 153 -8.74 0.46 -13.86
CA THR A 153 -7.46 -0.19 -14.14
C THR A 153 -6.49 0.71 -14.94
N THR A 154 -5.22 0.33 -15.00
CA THR A 154 -4.25 0.97 -15.91
C THR A 154 -4.59 0.76 -17.38
N HIS A 155 -5.37 -0.28 -17.72
CA HIS A 155 -5.93 -0.45 -19.07
C HIS A 155 -6.97 0.63 -19.40
N ALA A 156 -7.86 0.95 -18.44
CA ALA A 156 -8.80 2.06 -18.61
C ALA A 156 -8.10 3.41 -18.76
N PHE A 157 -6.97 3.61 -18.08
CA PHE A 157 -6.11 4.77 -18.30
C PHE A 157 -5.61 4.83 -19.75
N ASP A 158 -5.03 3.74 -20.27
CA ASP A 158 -4.49 3.70 -21.64
C ASP A 158 -5.57 4.02 -22.68
N GLU A 159 -6.74 3.37 -22.57
CA GLU A 159 -7.85 3.59 -23.51
C GLU A 159 -8.46 4.99 -23.37
N PHE A 160 -8.50 5.56 -22.17
CA PHE A 160 -8.93 6.95 -21.95
C PHE A 160 -7.98 7.97 -22.59
N ILE A 161 -6.66 7.81 -22.42
CA ILE A 161 -5.63 8.67 -23.03
C ILE A 161 -5.69 8.59 -24.55
N LYS A 162 -5.84 7.38 -25.09
CA LYS A 162 -5.96 7.12 -26.53
C LYS A 162 -7.24 7.70 -27.12
N HIS A 163 -8.38 7.50 -26.48
CA HIS A 163 -9.68 8.02 -26.93
C HIS A 163 -9.66 9.55 -27.09
N ASN A 164 -8.97 10.24 -26.19
CA ASN A 164 -8.88 11.70 -26.16
C ASN A 164 -7.65 12.26 -26.92
N ASN A 165 -6.88 11.42 -27.62
CA ASN A 165 -5.67 11.80 -28.38
C ASN A 165 -4.61 12.54 -27.55
N LEU A 166 -4.48 12.19 -26.26
CA LEU A 166 -3.57 12.88 -25.35
C LEU A 166 -2.13 12.33 -25.38
N GLN A 167 -1.90 11.22 -26.11
CA GLN A 167 -0.62 10.52 -26.13
C GLN A 167 0.54 11.41 -26.62
N GLU A 168 0.33 12.22 -27.67
CA GLU A 168 1.38 13.11 -28.18
C GLU A 168 1.76 14.18 -27.16
N SER A 169 0.76 14.78 -26.50
CA SER A 169 0.99 15.77 -25.45
C SER A 169 1.75 15.18 -24.26
N ILE A 170 1.44 13.94 -23.88
CA ILE A 170 2.14 13.21 -22.80
C ILE A 170 3.58 12.88 -23.21
N ASN A 171 3.79 12.39 -24.43
CA ASN A 171 5.12 12.05 -24.95
C ASN A 171 6.02 13.28 -25.12
N ALA A 172 5.44 14.46 -25.27
CA ALA A 172 6.17 15.72 -25.37
C ALA A 172 6.60 16.28 -24.01
N ILE A 173 6.15 15.68 -22.89
CA ILE A 173 6.57 16.10 -21.56
C ILE A 173 8.02 15.65 -21.34
N ASP A 174 8.83 16.64 -21.03
CA ASP A 174 10.17 16.44 -20.55
C ASP A 174 10.39 17.18 -19.22
N VAL A 175 11.63 17.09 -18.76
CA VAL A 175 12.06 17.61 -17.48
C VAL A 175 12.19 19.12 -17.40
N ASN A 176 12.17 19.81 -18.55
CA ASN A 176 12.23 21.26 -18.66
C ASN A 176 10.89 21.82 -19.15
N THR A 177 9.85 20.97 -19.18
CA THR A 177 8.52 21.37 -19.61
C THR A 177 8.01 22.42 -18.65
N ALA A 178 7.68 23.58 -19.21
CA ALA A 178 7.19 24.70 -18.44
C ALA A 178 5.92 24.31 -17.68
N GLU A 179 5.78 24.81 -16.45
CA GLU A 179 4.59 24.62 -15.60
C GLU A 179 3.29 24.92 -16.35
N SER A 180 3.30 25.94 -17.22
CA SER A 180 2.15 26.29 -18.05
C SER A 180 1.70 25.16 -18.99
N LYS A 181 2.63 24.42 -19.58
CA LYS A 181 2.32 23.28 -20.46
C LYS A 181 1.78 22.08 -19.68
N LEU A 182 2.33 21.83 -18.49
CA LEU A 182 1.82 20.80 -17.59
C LEU A 182 0.37 21.12 -17.20
N LYS A 183 0.09 22.38 -16.86
CA LYS A 183 -1.26 22.85 -16.53
C LYS A 183 -2.22 22.74 -17.72
N GLU A 184 -1.79 23.11 -18.93
CA GLU A 184 -2.58 22.92 -20.16
C GLU A 184 -2.96 21.45 -20.39
N LEU A 185 -2.03 20.51 -20.13
CA LEU A 185 -2.31 19.09 -20.22
C LEU A 185 -3.29 18.63 -19.13
N GLN A 186 -3.12 19.09 -17.89
CA GLN A 186 -4.05 18.79 -16.80
C GLN A 186 -5.47 19.27 -17.14
N ASP A 187 -5.60 20.50 -17.61
CA ASP A 187 -6.88 21.06 -18.04
C ASP A 187 -7.48 20.27 -19.21
N SER A 188 -6.64 19.80 -20.15
CA SER A 188 -7.08 18.95 -21.26
C SER A 188 -7.62 17.60 -20.77
N ILE A 189 -6.95 16.97 -19.81
CA ILE A 189 -7.40 15.72 -19.16
C ILE A 189 -8.71 15.95 -18.41
N ILE A 190 -8.83 17.04 -17.65
CA ILE A 190 -10.05 17.35 -16.88
C ILE A 190 -11.24 17.57 -17.80
N ASN A 191 -11.04 18.21 -18.96
CA ASN A 191 -12.09 18.50 -19.93
C ASN A 191 -12.36 17.36 -20.93
N SER A 192 -11.61 16.27 -20.85
CA SER A 192 -11.75 15.11 -21.73
C SER A 192 -13.07 14.35 -21.49
N GLU A 193 -13.54 13.67 -22.53
CA GLU A 193 -14.72 12.81 -22.50
C GLU A 193 -14.35 11.43 -21.94
N ILE A 194 -15.22 10.88 -21.10
CA ILE A 194 -15.10 9.48 -20.67
C ILE A 194 -15.58 8.61 -21.83
N LEU A 195 -14.74 7.66 -22.25
CA LEU A 195 -15.11 6.69 -23.27
C LEU A 195 -16.31 5.83 -22.82
N PRO A 196 -17.24 5.47 -23.73
CA PRO A 196 -18.49 4.77 -23.39
C PRO A 196 -18.30 3.48 -22.59
N ASP A 197 -17.27 2.68 -22.92
CA ASP A 197 -17.02 1.40 -22.23
C ASP A 197 -16.60 1.62 -20.77
N LEU A 198 -15.85 2.69 -20.49
CA LEU A 198 -15.47 3.05 -19.13
C LEU A 198 -16.65 3.61 -18.34
N GLU A 199 -17.48 4.46 -18.97
CA GLU A 199 -18.71 4.99 -18.35
C GLU A 199 -19.65 3.84 -17.95
N ILE A 200 -19.87 2.87 -18.85
CA ILE A 200 -20.67 1.68 -18.57
C ILE A 200 -20.06 0.84 -17.44
N ALA A 201 -18.73 0.67 -17.43
CA ALA A 201 -18.04 -0.12 -16.41
C ALA A 201 -18.12 0.54 -15.02
N ILE A 202 -17.89 1.85 -14.94
CA ILE A 202 -18.03 2.63 -13.71
C ILE A 202 -19.50 2.58 -13.23
N GLY A 203 -20.47 2.87 -14.10
CA GLY A 203 -21.89 2.85 -13.75
C GLY A 203 -22.35 1.51 -13.15
N LYS A 204 -21.91 0.38 -13.75
CA LYS A 204 -22.18 -0.96 -13.20
C LYS A 204 -21.55 -1.17 -11.83
N ALA A 205 -20.31 -0.72 -11.63
CA ALA A 205 -19.64 -0.83 -10.35
C ALA A 205 -20.32 0.02 -9.27
N LEU A 206 -20.78 1.24 -9.62
CA LEU A 206 -21.53 2.12 -8.71
C LEU A 206 -22.88 1.51 -8.31
N GLU A 207 -23.60 0.89 -9.24
CA GLU A 207 -24.86 0.18 -8.94
C GLU A 207 -24.63 -1.00 -7.98
N GLU A 208 -23.56 -1.76 -8.19
CA GLU A 208 -23.19 -2.88 -7.33
C GLU A 208 -22.77 -2.40 -5.92
N ILE A 209 -22.00 -1.31 -5.82
CA ILE A 209 -21.69 -0.67 -4.53
C ILE A 209 -22.97 -0.23 -3.82
N ARG A 210 -23.89 0.45 -4.53
CA ARG A 210 -25.18 0.88 -3.98
C ARG A 210 -25.98 -0.30 -3.42
N LYS A 211 -26.00 -1.44 -4.10
CA LYS A 211 -26.64 -2.68 -3.62
C LYS A 211 -25.98 -3.21 -2.35
N ARG A 212 -24.65 -3.29 -2.31
CA ARG A 212 -23.89 -3.80 -1.15
C ARG A 212 -24.02 -2.92 0.08
N CYS A 213 -24.07 -1.60 -0.11
CA CYS A 213 -24.25 -0.63 0.96
C CYS A 213 -25.70 -0.47 1.41
N GLY A 214 -26.66 -1.03 0.67
CA GLY A 214 -28.09 -0.91 0.98
C GLY A 214 -28.67 0.49 0.70
N GLY A 215 -28.03 1.27 -0.18
CA GLY A 215 -28.43 2.64 -0.51
C GLY A 215 -27.29 3.50 -1.02
N ASP A 216 -27.56 4.79 -1.18
CA ASP A 216 -26.55 5.76 -1.58
C ASP A 216 -25.47 5.96 -0.53
N CYS A 217 -24.24 6.10 -1.01
CA CYS A 217 -23.07 6.36 -0.20
C CYS A 217 -22.14 7.35 -0.91
N PHE A 218 -20.97 7.60 -0.30
CA PHE A 218 -19.93 8.43 -0.91
C PHE A 218 -18.65 7.59 -1.08
N LEU A 219 -17.81 7.97 -2.03
CA LEU A 219 -16.54 7.29 -2.32
C LEU A 219 -15.33 8.20 -2.04
N ALA A 220 -14.22 7.60 -1.65
CA ALA A 220 -12.88 8.14 -1.80
C ALA A 220 -12.32 7.64 -3.14
N VAL A 221 -11.89 8.57 -3.99
CA VAL A 221 -11.26 8.30 -5.28
C VAL A 221 -9.77 8.64 -5.15
N ARG A 222 -8.92 7.60 -5.19
CA ARG A 222 -7.50 7.67 -4.81
C ARG A 222 -6.60 7.18 -5.94
N SER A 223 -5.44 7.80 -6.12
CA SER A 223 -4.41 7.29 -7.02
C SER A 223 -3.84 5.97 -6.52
N SER A 224 -3.48 5.10 -7.46
CA SER A 224 -2.73 3.88 -7.22
C SER A 224 -1.85 3.60 -8.44
N ALA A 225 -0.61 4.09 -8.44
CA ALA A 225 0.35 3.79 -9.50
C ALA A 225 1.19 2.52 -9.21
N GLU A 226 1.78 1.97 -10.28
CA GLU A 226 2.53 0.71 -10.26
C GLU A 226 3.79 0.77 -9.36
N GLU A 227 4.46 1.93 -9.32
CA GLU A 227 5.77 2.08 -8.66
C GLU A 227 5.70 2.78 -7.29
N GLU A 228 4.50 3.05 -6.75
CA GLU A 228 4.35 3.78 -5.48
C GLU A 228 4.92 3.04 -4.26
N ASP A 229 5.07 1.72 -4.37
CA ASP A 229 5.53 0.83 -3.29
C ASP A 229 6.96 0.27 -3.50
N ARG A 230 7.69 0.74 -4.52
CA ARG A 230 9.13 0.40 -4.72
C ARG A 230 10.05 1.32 -3.89
N GLU A 231 11.38 1.27 -4.10
CA GLU A 231 12.43 1.98 -3.33
C GLU A 231 12.19 3.48 -3.07
N PHE A 232 11.27 4.12 -3.80
CA PHE A 232 10.89 5.52 -3.63
C PHE A 232 9.36 5.66 -3.64
N SER A 233 8.77 6.14 -2.54
CA SER A 233 7.31 6.26 -2.43
C SER A 233 6.84 7.63 -2.93
N PHE A 234 5.90 7.66 -3.88
CA PHE A 234 5.19 8.86 -4.34
C PHE A 234 4.23 9.47 -3.28
N ALA A 235 4.56 9.29 -2.01
CA ALA A 235 3.76 9.69 -0.86
C ALA A 235 3.35 11.16 -0.97
N GLY A 236 2.04 11.42 -1.01
CA GLY A 236 1.47 12.77 -1.03
C GLY A 236 1.69 13.57 -2.32
N GLN A 237 2.10 12.93 -3.42
CA GLN A 237 2.31 13.63 -4.71
C GLN A 237 1.10 13.63 -5.62
N PHE A 238 0.16 12.70 -5.43
CA PHE A 238 -1.02 12.56 -6.27
C PHE A 238 -2.30 12.95 -5.54
N GLU A 239 -3.30 13.39 -6.30
CA GLU A 239 -4.55 13.89 -5.78
C GLU A 239 -5.40 12.75 -5.19
N THR A 240 -6.16 13.06 -4.14
CA THR A 240 -7.19 12.18 -3.57
C THR A 240 -8.46 12.99 -3.37
N VAL A 241 -9.55 12.55 -4.00
CA VAL A 241 -10.85 13.21 -3.89
C VAL A 241 -11.70 12.44 -2.90
N LEU A 242 -12.03 13.08 -1.77
CA LEU A 242 -12.81 12.47 -0.70
C LEU A 242 -14.28 12.86 -0.80
N ASN A 243 -15.15 11.98 -0.29
CA ASN A 243 -16.59 12.20 -0.15
C ASN A 243 -17.27 12.54 -1.48
N VAL A 244 -17.03 11.70 -2.50
CA VAL A 244 -17.56 11.83 -3.86
C VAL A 244 -18.93 11.14 -3.94
N PRO A 245 -20.02 11.82 -4.35
CA PRO A 245 -21.33 11.20 -4.56
C PRO A 245 -21.29 10.13 -5.66
N LEU A 246 -22.19 9.14 -5.62
CA LEU A 246 -22.34 8.14 -6.70
C LEU A 246 -23.02 8.71 -7.95
N GLU A 247 -23.73 9.83 -7.85
CA GLU A 247 -24.60 10.35 -8.90
C GLU A 247 -23.98 11.52 -9.67
N GLY A 248 -24.57 11.83 -10.83
CA GLY A 248 -24.26 13.06 -11.58
C GLY A 248 -22.88 13.10 -12.21
N GLY A 249 -22.24 11.96 -12.48
CA GLY A 249 -20.91 11.90 -13.10
C GLY A 249 -19.77 12.29 -12.16
N ALA A 250 -20.03 12.39 -10.85
CA ALA A 250 -19.05 12.90 -9.90
C ALA A 250 -17.83 11.98 -9.73
N VAL A 251 -18.00 10.66 -9.92
CA VAL A 251 -16.90 9.68 -9.84
C VAL A 251 -15.99 9.80 -11.06
N GLU A 252 -16.57 10.00 -12.23
CA GLU A 252 -15.87 10.25 -13.50
C GLU A 252 -15.08 11.56 -13.45
N GLU A 253 -15.67 12.62 -12.90
CA GLU A 253 -14.96 13.88 -12.66
C GLU A 253 -13.79 13.71 -11.68
N ALA A 254 -14.01 12.96 -10.60
CA ALA A 254 -12.97 12.66 -9.63
C ALA A 254 -11.85 11.81 -10.25
N TYR A 255 -12.19 10.83 -11.09
CA TYR A 255 -11.24 10.02 -11.85
C TYR A 255 -10.35 10.92 -12.73
N LYS A 256 -10.93 11.83 -13.52
CA LYS A 256 -10.16 12.76 -14.35
C LYS A 256 -9.21 13.64 -13.53
N LYS A 257 -9.65 14.12 -12.36
CA LYS A 257 -8.79 14.90 -11.43
C LYS A 257 -7.61 14.08 -10.91
N VAL A 258 -7.85 12.82 -10.53
CA VAL A 258 -6.78 11.93 -10.08
C VAL A 258 -5.78 11.66 -11.21
N ILE A 259 -6.26 11.36 -12.42
CA ILE A 259 -5.39 11.15 -13.59
C ILE A 259 -4.58 12.41 -13.93
N ALA A 260 -5.20 13.59 -13.93
CA ALA A 260 -4.50 14.85 -14.18
C ALA A 260 -3.39 15.12 -13.16
N SER A 261 -3.53 14.65 -11.91
CA SER A 261 -2.52 14.85 -10.87
C SER A 261 -1.17 14.18 -11.17
N LEU A 262 -1.16 13.16 -12.03
CA LEU A 262 0.07 12.52 -12.52
C LEU A 262 1.00 13.50 -13.24
N PHE A 263 0.43 14.52 -13.89
CA PHE A 263 1.15 15.51 -14.68
C PHE A 263 1.33 16.84 -13.93
N SER A 264 1.16 16.84 -12.61
CA SER A 264 1.52 18.00 -11.80
C SER A 264 3.02 18.27 -11.84
N GLU A 265 3.42 19.53 -11.70
CA GLU A 265 4.85 19.90 -11.66
C GLU A 265 5.62 19.09 -10.62
N LYS A 266 5.05 18.94 -9.41
CA LYS A 266 5.66 18.15 -8.34
C LYS A 266 5.85 16.69 -8.73
N ALA A 267 4.84 16.06 -9.34
CA ALA A 267 4.92 14.66 -9.77
C ALA A 267 5.96 14.46 -10.88
N VAL A 268 5.99 15.35 -11.88
CA VAL A 268 6.94 15.33 -13.00
C VAL A 268 8.39 15.47 -12.53
N ILE A 269 8.65 16.43 -11.63
CA ILE A 269 9.99 16.62 -11.04
C ILE A 269 10.39 15.38 -10.24
N TYR A 270 9.47 14.82 -9.45
CA TYR A 270 9.74 13.64 -8.64
C TYR A 270 10.05 12.40 -9.49
N MET A 271 9.25 12.10 -10.52
CA MET A 271 9.50 10.98 -11.44
C MET A 271 10.89 11.06 -12.11
N LYS A 272 11.29 12.27 -12.52
CA LYS A 272 12.62 12.51 -13.10
C LYS A 272 13.74 12.15 -12.15
N GLN A 273 13.66 12.58 -10.88
CA GLN A 273 14.74 12.32 -9.92
C GLN A 273 14.99 10.83 -9.70
N LEU A 274 13.95 10.03 -9.88
CA LEU A 274 14.00 8.58 -9.79
C LEU A 274 14.40 7.90 -11.11
N GLY A 275 14.58 8.68 -12.18
CA GLY A 275 14.97 8.19 -13.50
C GLY A 275 13.83 7.56 -14.30
N TYR A 276 12.57 7.83 -13.94
CA TYR A 276 11.41 7.31 -14.68
C TYR A 276 11.14 8.12 -15.94
N ASP A 277 10.71 7.40 -16.98
CA ASP A 277 10.11 7.98 -18.17
C ASP A 277 8.62 8.23 -17.93
N ILE A 278 8.24 9.51 -17.85
CA ILE A 278 6.88 9.97 -17.56
C ILE A 278 5.89 9.42 -18.59
N SER A 279 6.32 9.26 -19.85
CA SER A 279 5.46 8.80 -20.94
C SER A 279 4.98 7.35 -20.78
N ASN A 280 5.69 6.55 -19.99
CA ASN A 280 5.35 5.15 -19.72
C ASN A 280 4.59 4.96 -18.40
N PHE A 281 4.37 6.05 -17.64
CA PHE A 281 3.76 5.94 -16.32
C PHE A 281 2.23 5.84 -16.43
N LYS A 282 1.67 4.81 -15.79
CA LYS A 282 0.23 4.54 -15.78
C LYS A 282 -0.29 4.61 -14.37
N MET A 283 -1.54 5.02 -14.24
CA MET A 283 -2.20 5.15 -12.94
C MET A 283 -3.53 4.41 -12.95
N ALA A 284 -3.66 3.47 -12.01
CA ALA A 284 -4.96 2.96 -11.63
C ALA A 284 -5.59 3.89 -10.59
N VAL A 285 -6.91 3.82 -10.44
CA VAL A 285 -7.66 4.68 -9.52
C VAL A 285 -8.57 3.81 -8.65
N GLY A 286 -8.33 3.83 -7.34
CA GLY A 286 -9.18 3.14 -6.37
C GLY A 286 -10.40 3.98 -6.01
N CYS A 287 -11.59 3.40 -6.12
CA CYS A 287 -12.88 3.96 -5.72
C CYS A 287 -13.41 3.15 -4.54
N MET A 288 -13.29 3.71 -3.34
CA MET A 288 -13.55 3.03 -2.07
C MET A 288 -14.68 3.72 -1.32
N VAL A 289 -15.59 2.96 -0.71
CA VAL A 289 -16.65 3.52 0.15
C VAL A 289 -16.05 4.34 1.28
N MET A 290 -16.53 5.57 1.44
CA MET A 290 -16.11 6.46 2.51
C MET A 290 -16.57 5.94 3.85
N VAL A 291 -15.64 5.91 4.80
CA VAL A 291 -15.95 5.69 6.21
C VAL A 291 -16.39 7.02 6.82
N ASP A 292 -17.56 7.03 7.48
CA ASP A 292 -18.02 8.17 8.29
C ASP A 292 -17.24 8.18 9.63
N ALA A 293 -15.97 8.56 9.53
CA ALA A 293 -14.99 8.39 10.60
C ALA A 293 -15.24 9.36 11.77
N VAL A 294 -15.34 8.81 12.98
CA VAL A 294 -15.27 9.60 14.23
C VAL A 294 -13.82 9.88 14.59
N SER A 295 -12.94 8.90 14.37
CA SER A 295 -11.51 9.03 14.53
C SER A 295 -10.78 8.28 13.42
N SER A 296 -9.56 8.71 13.13
CA SER A 296 -8.72 8.11 12.10
C SER A 296 -7.27 8.42 12.39
N GLY A 297 -6.39 7.71 11.70
CA GLY A 297 -4.98 7.80 12.02
C GLY A 297 -4.07 6.98 11.15
N ILE A 298 -2.80 6.95 11.59
CA ILE A 298 -1.71 6.25 10.94
C ILE A 298 -1.04 5.36 12.00
N ILE A 299 -0.64 4.16 11.60
CA ILE A 299 0.21 3.27 12.38
C ILE A 299 1.53 3.09 11.64
N TYR A 300 2.63 3.37 12.33
CA TYR A 300 3.96 2.88 11.94
C TYR A 300 4.23 1.62 12.74
N SER A 301 4.21 0.46 12.09
CA SER A 301 4.28 -0.85 12.78
C SER A 301 5.66 -1.13 13.41
N THR A 302 6.64 -0.26 13.18
CA THR A 302 7.89 -0.23 13.93
C THR A 302 8.23 1.19 14.36
N ASN A 303 8.88 1.31 15.51
CA ASN A 303 9.38 2.56 16.04
C ASN A 303 10.89 2.66 15.75
N PRO A 304 11.37 3.70 15.04
CA PRO A 304 12.80 3.87 14.73
C PRO A 304 13.75 3.83 15.95
N HIS A 305 13.22 4.10 17.15
CA HIS A 305 13.97 4.08 18.42
C HIS A 305 13.85 2.78 19.20
N ARG A 306 12.83 1.96 18.90
CA ARG A 306 12.51 0.74 19.65
C ARG A 306 11.85 -0.28 18.72
N ASP A 307 12.65 -1.17 18.16
CA ASP A 307 12.18 -2.13 17.14
C ASP A 307 11.07 -3.08 17.66
N ASP A 308 10.96 -3.25 18.99
CA ASP A 308 9.92 -4.02 19.67
C ASP A 308 8.62 -3.21 19.95
N ALA A 309 8.49 -2.00 19.41
CA ALA A 309 7.30 -1.16 19.54
C ALA A 309 6.83 -0.62 18.18
N MET A 310 5.57 -0.25 18.14
CA MET A 310 4.94 0.50 17.05
C MET A 310 4.46 1.86 17.55
N ILE A 311 4.18 2.76 16.62
CA ILE A 311 3.62 4.10 16.88
C ILE A 311 2.24 4.17 16.25
N ILE A 312 1.25 4.65 17.02
CA ILE A 312 -0.11 4.92 16.55
C ILE A 312 -0.38 6.41 16.76
N ASN A 313 -0.69 7.12 15.69
CA ASN A 313 -1.15 8.51 15.73
C ASN A 313 -2.64 8.57 15.39
N ALA A 314 -3.40 9.41 16.10
CA ALA A 314 -4.86 9.45 15.96
C ALA A 314 -5.43 10.87 16.10
N THR A 315 -6.48 11.18 15.34
CA THR A 315 -7.20 12.46 15.37
C THR A 315 -8.71 12.26 15.25
N TRP A 316 -9.46 13.33 15.52
CA TRP A 316 -10.90 13.38 15.28
C TRP A 316 -11.23 13.60 13.80
N GLY A 317 -12.29 12.95 13.31
CA GLY A 317 -12.74 13.06 11.91
C GLY A 317 -11.87 12.29 10.93
N LEU A 318 -11.76 12.79 9.70
CA LEU A 318 -10.97 12.18 8.61
C LEU A 318 -9.46 12.41 8.78
N GLY A 319 -8.66 11.42 8.35
CA GLY A 319 -7.23 11.33 8.67
C GLY A 319 -6.32 12.24 7.86
N ARG A 320 -6.87 12.96 6.87
CA ARG A 320 -6.12 13.85 5.97
C ARG A 320 -5.26 14.87 6.73
N SER A 321 -5.74 15.40 7.84
CA SER A 321 -4.98 16.36 8.66
C SER A 321 -3.75 15.78 9.36
N ILE A 322 -3.70 14.46 9.62
CA ILE A 322 -2.49 13.81 10.17
C ILE A 322 -1.47 13.64 9.05
N VAL A 323 -1.91 13.17 7.88
CA VAL A 323 -1.03 12.95 6.71
C VAL A 323 -0.37 14.25 6.27
N GLU A 324 -1.08 15.38 6.38
CA GLU A 324 -0.58 16.71 6.04
C GLU A 324 0.20 17.40 7.19
N GLY A 325 0.26 16.78 8.38
CA GLY A 325 0.95 17.26 9.59
C GLY A 325 0.30 18.48 10.27
N GLU A 326 -0.94 18.80 9.92
CA GLU A 326 -1.61 20.04 10.33
C GLU A 326 -2.12 20.06 11.78
N VAL A 327 -2.16 18.90 12.45
CA VAL A 327 -2.82 18.73 13.74
C VAL A 327 -1.92 18.03 14.75
N ASP A 328 -1.86 18.59 15.97
CA ASP A 328 -1.29 17.94 17.15
C ASP A 328 -2.18 16.76 17.57
N ALA A 329 -1.88 15.59 17.00
CA ALA A 329 -2.61 14.34 17.13
C ALA A 329 -2.32 13.63 18.46
N ASP A 330 -3.17 12.68 18.83
CA ASP A 330 -2.87 11.73 19.90
C ASP A 330 -1.76 10.79 19.44
N PHE A 331 -0.86 10.46 20.37
CA PHE A 331 0.27 9.58 20.16
C PHE A 331 0.21 8.43 21.13
N TYR A 332 0.42 7.21 20.64
CA TYR A 332 0.57 6.01 21.43
C TYR A 332 1.78 5.24 20.95
N ALA A 333 2.62 4.79 21.87
CA ALA A 333 3.61 3.77 21.60
C ALA A 333 3.16 2.45 22.22
N VAL A 334 3.20 1.37 21.44
CA VAL A 334 2.65 0.07 21.83
C VAL A 334 3.69 -1.01 21.62
N ARG A 335 3.94 -1.85 22.64
CA ARG A 335 4.88 -2.97 22.56
C ARG A 335 4.29 -4.14 21.78
N LYS A 336 5.09 -4.73 20.87
CA LYS A 336 4.74 -5.84 19.99
C LYS A 336 4.92 -7.22 20.64
N VAL A 337 4.19 -7.47 21.73
CA VAL A 337 4.14 -8.80 22.38
C VAL A 337 2.80 -9.49 22.09
N LEU A 338 2.66 -10.77 22.46
CA LEU A 338 1.47 -11.58 22.16
C LEU A 338 0.16 -10.89 22.57
N THR A 339 0.19 -10.17 23.68
CA THR A 339 -0.88 -9.25 24.09
C THR A 339 -0.28 -7.84 24.07
N PRO A 340 -0.57 -7.01 23.05
CA PRO A 340 0.01 -5.68 22.95
C PRO A 340 -0.19 -4.86 24.23
N GLU A 341 0.77 -4.01 24.54
CA GLU A 341 0.78 -3.20 25.78
C GLU A 341 1.14 -1.76 25.43
N ILE A 342 0.33 -0.80 25.88
CA ILE A 342 0.63 0.62 25.74
C ILE A 342 1.78 0.96 26.70
N ILE A 343 2.88 1.48 26.14
CA ILE A 343 4.10 1.82 26.90
C ILE A 343 4.25 3.32 27.12
N ASP A 344 3.60 4.13 26.27
CA ASP A 344 3.63 5.58 26.32
C ASP A 344 2.39 6.10 25.59
N GLU A 345 1.81 7.19 26.10
CA GLU A 345 0.67 7.85 25.49
C GLU A 345 0.72 9.35 25.74
N LYS A 346 0.28 10.12 24.74
CA LYS A 346 0.17 11.57 24.82
C LYS A 346 -1.05 12.04 24.07
N THR A 347 -1.93 12.75 24.75
CA THR A 347 -3.08 13.41 24.12
C THR A 347 -2.65 14.71 23.46
N GLY A 348 -2.90 14.83 22.17
CA GLY A 348 -2.69 16.05 21.39
C GLY A 348 -3.88 16.99 21.48
N ARG A 349 -3.66 18.28 21.18
CA ARG A 349 -4.71 19.30 21.29
C ARG A 349 -5.81 19.17 20.23
N LYS A 350 -5.55 18.60 19.05
CA LYS A 350 -6.57 18.35 18.00
C LYS A 350 -7.51 19.54 17.73
N GLU A 351 -6.97 20.75 17.52
CA GLU A 351 -7.75 22.01 17.45
C GLU A 351 -8.80 22.06 16.33
N SER A 352 -8.59 21.31 15.25
CA SER A 352 -9.49 21.19 14.11
C SER A 352 -9.62 19.74 13.66
N MET A 353 -10.74 19.44 13.01
CA MET A 353 -11.03 18.14 12.40
C MET A 353 -11.60 18.34 10.99
N ILE A 354 -11.43 17.33 10.13
CA ILE A 354 -12.04 17.29 8.80
C ILE A 354 -13.28 16.40 8.85
N ILE A 355 -14.39 16.89 8.31
CA ILE A 355 -15.67 16.17 8.24
C ILE A 355 -16.18 16.06 6.81
N ASN A 356 -16.98 15.03 6.55
CA ASN A 356 -17.75 14.89 5.32
C ASN A 356 -18.85 15.96 5.23
N GLN A 357 -19.03 16.53 4.06
CA GLN A 357 -20.18 17.40 3.76
C GLN A 357 -21.35 16.57 3.23
N LYS A 358 -22.58 17.07 3.42
CA LYS A 358 -23.80 16.34 3.04
C LYS A 358 -23.92 16.13 1.52
N ASP A 359 -23.49 17.10 0.72
CA ASP A 359 -23.67 17.09 -0.74
C ASP A 359 -22.36 16.75 -1.49
N GLY A 360 -21.39 16.16 -0.77
CA GLY A 360 -20.08 15.82 -1.30
C GLY A 360 -18.97 16.80 -0.90
N GLY A 361 -17.72 16.33 -0.95
CA GLY A 361 -16.54 17.07 -0.50
C GLY A 361 -16.34 17.07 1.02
N THR A 362 -15.28 17.71 1.49
CA THR A 362 -14.89 17.72 2.91
C THR A 362 -14.66 19.14 3.40
N LYS A 363 -14.86 19.34 4.71
CA LYS A 363 -14.68 20.64 5.34
C LYS A 363 -13.86 20.53 6.62
N LYS A 364 -12.90 21.43 6.77
CA LYS A 364 -12.19 21.65 8.04
C LYS A 364 -13.06 22.47 8.99
N VAL A 365 -13.27 21.96 10.20
CA VAL A 365 -14.06 22.60 11.25
C VAL A 365 -13.26 22.66 12.55
N LYS A 366 -13.59 23.61 13.44
CA LYS A 366 -13.04 23.64 14.79
C LYS A 366 -13.53 22.41 15.55
N THR A 367 -12.63 21.70 16.21
CA THR A 367 -13.00 20.56 17.07
C THR A 367 -13.81 21.10 18.27
N PRO A 368 -14.97 20.51 18.59
CA PRO A 368 -15.75 20.93 19.75
C PRO A 368 -14.92 20.91 21.03
N ASP A 369 -15.00 21.97 21.84
CA ASP A 369 -14.16 22.12 23.05
C ASP A 369 -14.37 20.97 24.05
N ALA A 370 -15.53 20.29 24.01
CA ALA A 370 -15.85 19.15 24.86
C ALA A 370 -15.07 17.85 24.55
N ILE A 371 -14.52 17.71 23.34
CA ILE A 371 -13.75 16.54 22.88
C ILE A 371 -12.32 16.87 22.48
N ARG A 372 -12.00 18.15 22.29
CA ARG A 372 -10.71 18.63 21.80
C ARG A 372 -9.53 18.05 22.58
N ASP A 373 -9.56 18.21 23.89
CA ASP A 373 -8.46 17.83 24.79
C ASP A 373 -8.62 16.40 25.35
N LYS A 374 -9.48 15.57 24.73
CA LYS A 374 -9.71 14.16 25.09
C LYS A 374 -9.00 13.21 24.11
N PRO A 375 -8.62 12.00 24.54
CA PRO A 375 -8.13 10.98 23.63
C PRO A 375 -9.24 10.58 22.64
N CYS A 376 -8.87 10.43 21.37
CA CYS A 376 -9.79 10.01 20.30
C CYS A 376 -9.95 8.49 20.19
N LEU A 377 -9.15 7.75 20.96
CA LEU A 377 -9.20 6.30 21.07
C LEU A 377 -9.37 5.87 22.53
N SER A 378 -10.15 4.82 22.73
CA SER A 378 -10.10 4.02 23.95
C SER A 378 -8.87 3.10 23.94
N GLU A 379 -8.44 2.67 25.13
CA GLU A 379 -7.35 1.70 25.28
C GLU A 379 -7.63 0.41 24.47
N GLU A 380 -8.86 -0.09 24.52
CA GLU A 380 -9.26 -1.28 23.74
C GLU A 380 -9.05 -1.09 22.23
N GLN A 381 -9.40 0.09 21.70
CA GLN A 381 -9.19 0.42 20.28
C GLN A 381 -7.70 0.53 19.94
N VAL A 382 -6.87 1.12 20.81
CA VAL A 382 -5.41 1.19 20.61
C VAL A 382 -4.82 -0.21 20.54
N LEU A 383 -5.21 -1.10 21.44
CA LEU A 383 -4.74 -2.48 21.47
C LEU A 383 -5.23 -3.29 20.27
N GLU A 384 -6.46 -3.07 19.81
CA GLU A 384 -6.98 -3.74 18.61
C GLU A 384 -6.28 -3.27 17.34
N LEU A 385 -6.06 -1.96 17.19
CA LEU A 385 -5.24 -1.41 16.10
C LEU A 385 -3.84 -2.02 16.10
N ALA A 386 -3.23 -2.20 17.28
CA ALA A 386 -1.93 -2.84 17.39
C ALA A 386 -1.94 -4.31 16.95
N ARG A 387 -2.97 -5.07 17.28
CA ARG A 387 -3.14 -6.46 16.79
C ARG A 387 -3.25 -6.50 15.27
N LEU A 388 -4.08 -5.63 14.69
CA LEU A 388 -4.24 -5.52 13.24
C LEU A 388 -2.91 -5.17 12.55
N ALA A 389 -2.16 -4.21 13.10
CA ALA A 389 -0.85 -3.83 12.58
C ALA A 389 0.17 -4.97 12.64
N MET A 390 0.18 -5.78 13.72
CA MET A 390 1.03 -6.97 13.81
C MET A 390 0.67 -8.03 12.77
N LEU A 391 -0.62 -8.24 12.49
CA LEU A 391 -1.07 -9.15 11.44
C LEU A 391 -0.63 -8.68 10.05
N THR A 392 -0.79 -7.38 9.79
CA THR A 392 -0.38 -6.74 8.53
C THR A 392 1.14 -6.78 8.33
N GLU A 393 1.94 -6.45 9.35
CA GLU A 393 3.41 -6.57 9.34
C GLU A 393 3.87 -8.01 9.06
N LYS A 394 3.22 -8.99 9.70
CA LYS A 394 3.52 -10.40 9.49
C LYS A 394 3.18 -10.88 8.07
N HIS A 395 2.07 -10.42 7.51
CA HIS A 395 1.62 -10.77 6.16
C HIS A 395 2.61 -10.25 5.10
N PHE A 396 2.95 -8.97 5.18
CA PHE A 396 3.90 -8.34 4.25
C PHE A 396 5.38 -8.57 4.59
N ARG A 397 5.66 -9.30 5.67
CA ARG A 397 7.01 -9.69 6.11
C ARG A 397 7.98 -8.51 6.32
N GLY A 398 7.45 -7.39 6.77
CA GLY A 398 8.26 -6.20 7.03
C GLY A 398 7.43 -5.06 7.60
N PRO A 399 8.08 -4.02 8.19
CA PRO A 399 7.39 -2.89 8.78
C PRO A 399 6.44 -2.20 7.80
N GLN A 400 5.30 -1.73 8.30
CA GLN A 400 4.23 -1.14 7.51
C GLN A 400 3.84 0.25 8.03
N ASP A 401 3.41 1.09 7.10
CA ASP A 401 2.71 2.34 7.29
C ASP A 401 1.24 2.12 6.92
N ILE A 402 0.35 2.18 7.91
CA ILE A 402 -1.05 1.74 7.81
C ILE A 402 -1.98 2.92 8.12
N GLU A 403 -2.84 3.28 7.18
CA GLU A 403 -3.92 4.24 7.43
C GLU A 403 -5.19 3.52 7.88
N TRP A 404 -5.88 4.06 8.86
CA TRP A 404 -7.11 3.47 9.41
C TRP A 404 -8.14 4.53 9.77
N ALA A 405 -9.40 4.09 9.88
CA ALA A 405 -10.50 4.90 10.40
C ALA A 405 -11.43 4.06 11.28
N ILE A 406 -12.07 4.72 12.24
CA ILE A 406 -13.10 4.16 13.12
C ILE A 406 -14.40 4.90 12.87
N ASP A 407 -15.46 4.15 12.59
CA ASP A 407 -16.80 4.71 12.41
C ASP A 407 -17.52 4.95 13.75
N LYS A 408 -18.72 5.53 13.68
CA LYS A 408 -19.58 5.77 14.85
C LYS A 408 -19.96 4.51 15.62
N GLY A 409 -19.93 3.34 14.97
CA GLY A 409 -20.18 2.04 15.59
C GLY A 409 -18.95 1.43 16.27
N GLY A 410 -17.80 2.10 16.22
CA GLY A 410 -16.55 1.59 16.76
C GLY A 410 -15.82 0.60 15.85
N ARG A 411 -16.27 0.43 14.59
CA ARG A 411 -15.66 -0.52 13.65
C ARG A 411 -14.39 0.09 13.05
N ILE A 412 -13.27 -0.59 13.22
CA ILE A 412 -11.98 -0.25 12.61
C ILE A 412 -11.98 -0.70 11.14
N SER A 413 -11.61 0.20 10.24
CA SER A 413 -11.41 -0.07 8.82
C SER A 413 -9.99 0.29 8.41
N ILE A 414 -9.32 -0.59 7.66
CA ILE A 414 -8.00 -0.31 7.07
C ILE A 414 -8.20 0.39 5.74
N LEU A 415 -7.56 1.55 5.58
CA LEU A 415 -7.72 2.44 4.42
C LEU A 415 -6.51 2.43 3.49
N GLN A 416 -5.33 2.05 3.99
CA GLN A 416 -4.11 1.87 3.22
C GLN A 416 -3.11 1.00 4.01
N SER A 417 -2.23 0.28 3.31
CA SER A 417 -1.02 -0.31 3.88
C SER A 417 0.10 -0.23 2.85
N ARG A 418 1.30 0.13 3.29
CA ARG A 418 2.50 0.15 2.45
C ARG A 418 3.77 -0.14 3.27
N PRO A 419 4.85 -0.62 2.63
CA PRO A 419 6.12 -0.82 3.31
C PRO A 419 6.66 0.46 3.97
N LEU A 420 6.99 0.38 5.24
CA LEU A 420 7.65 1.45 5.99
C LEU A 420 9.17 1.30 5.88
N LYS A 421 9.81 2.26 5.21
CA LYS A 421 11.26 2.29 5.09
C LYS A 421 11.90 2.84 6.37
N VAL A 422 12.46 1.95 7.17
CA VAL A 422 13.34 2.32 8.28
C VAL A 422 14.76 2.33 7.74
N VAL A 423 15.36 3.51 7.60
CA VAL A 423 16.77 3.60 7.19
C VAL A 423 17.63 3.01 8.30
N GLU A 424 18.22 1.83 8.06
CA GLU A 424 19.19 1.25 8.97
C GLU A 424 20.45 2.12 9.04
N THR A 425 21.02 2.25 10.23
CA THR A 425 22.22 3.06 10.49
C THR A 425 23.44 2.60 9.67
N ARG A 426 23.42 1.38 9.13
CA ARG A 426 24.49 0.84 8.27
C ARG A 426 24.54 1.51 6.88
N ASP A 427 23.39 1.83 6.28
CA ASP A 427 23.34 2.49 4.97
C ASP A 427 23.77 3.95 5.02
N VAL A 428 23.55 4.62 6.16
CA VAL A 428 23.99 6.00 6.40
C VAL A 428 25.52 6.07 6.43
N ILE A 429 26.20 5.07 6.98
CA ILE A 429 27.67 5.03 7.03
C ILE A 429 28.24 4.86 5.61
N ALA A 430 27.70 3.93 4.82
CA ALA A 430 28.12 3.70 3.43
C ALA A 430 27.87 4.92 2.52
N ARG A 431 26.72 5.59 2.66
CA ARG A 431 26.42 6.83 1.92
C ARG A 431 27.24 8.03 2.41
N SER A 432 27.60 8.08 3.70
CA SER A 432 28.46 9.13 4.25
C SER A 432 29.91 9.06 3.74
N GLU A 433 30.42 7.86 3.42
CA GLU A 433 31.76 7.69 2.86
C GLU A 433 31.83 8.12 1.39
N ALA A 434 30.77 7.87 0.61
CA ALA A 434 30.66 8.37 -0.77
C ALA A 434 30.46 9.91 -0.82
N THR A 435 29.73 10.48 0.14
CA THR A 435 29.44 11.93 0.19
C THR A 435 30.63 12.75 0.70
N LYS A 436 31.55 12.16 1.46
CA LYS A 436 32.79 12.82 1.91
C LYS A 436 33.74 13.22 0.77
N GLN A 437 33.64 12.59 -0.41
CA GLN A 437 34.49 12.95 -1.56
C GLN A 437 33.97 14.13 -2.39
N SER A 438 32.67 14.50 -2.32
CA SER A 438 32.10 15.55 -3.19
C SER A 438 31.85 16.90 -2.52
N LEU A 439 32.03 17.03 -1.20
CA LEU A 439 31.76 18.25 -0.42
C LEU A 439 33.02 18.81 0.26
N GLN A 440 34.08 19.04 -0.53
CA GLN A 440 35.17 19.94 -0.13
C GLN A 440 34.88 21.36 -0.62
N SER A 441 33.93 22.07 0.01
CA SER A 441 33.82 23.55 0.00
C SER A 441 32.43 24.01 0.46
N THR A 442 32.13 23.89 1.74
CA THR A 442 31.16 24.78 2.41
C THR A 442 31.38 24.67 3.91
N GLU A 443 31.27 25.79 4.62
CA GLU A 443 31.41 25.87 6.08
C GLU A 443 30.34 25.00 6.76
N ILE A 444 30.63 23.73 6.99
CA ILE A 444 29.79 22.85 7.79
C ILE A 444 30.10 23.17 9.25
N ALA A 445 29.10 23.65 10.00
CA ALA A 445 29.21 23.81 11.44
C ALA A 445 29.66 22.50 12.08
N SER A 446 30.67 22.55 12.96
CA SER A 446 31.19 21.36 13.62
C SER A 446 30.06 20.63 14.39
N PRO A 447 30.05 19.28 14.38
CA PRO A 447 29.05 18.54 15.14
C PRO A 447 29.12 18.91 16.63
N PRO A 448 27.98 18.93 17.34
CA PRO A 448 27.90 19.37 18.73
C PRO A 448 28.86 18.58 19.63
N SER A 449 29.59 19.30 20.47
CA SER A 449 30.53 18.76 21.45
C SER A 449 29.78 18.23 22.67
N ARG A 450 30.37 17.26 23.39
CA ARG A 450 29.85 16.76 24.68
C ARG A 450 29.67 17.88 25.74
N ASN A 451 30.34 19.02 25.55
CA ASN A 451 30.28 20.16 26.47
C ASN A 451 29.26 21.24 26.07
N ASP A 452 28.50 21.04 24.99
CA ASP A 452 27.50 22.02 24.57
C ASP A 452 26.32 22.04 25.53
N LYS A 453 25.77 23.23 25.78
CA LYS A 453 24.62 23.42 26.66
C LYS A 453 23.38 22.78 26.03
N VAL A 454 22.87 21.73 26.67
CA VAL A 454 21.61 21.10 26.26
C VAL A 454 20.44 22.02 26.60
N LEU A 455 19.79 22.58 25.58
CA LEU A 455 18.62 23.47 25.74
C LEU A 455 17.31 22.70 25.89
N MET A 456 17.23 21.54 25.24
CA MET A 456 16.05 20.67 25.22
C MET A 456 16.52 19.22 25.30
N LYS A 457 16.27 18.57 26.44
CA LYS A 457 16.52 17.15 26.66
C LYS A 457 15.19 16.45 26.86
N ASP A 458 14.98 15.34 26.17
CA ASP A 458 13.75 14.55 26.29
C ASP A 458 12.48 15.38 25.97
N LYS A 459 12.62 16.37 25.08
CA LYS A 459 11.56 17.26 24.61
C LYS A 459 11.42 17.11 23.09
N GLY A 460 10.76 16.03 22.67
CA GLY A 460 10.50 15.73 21.26
C GLY A 460 10.54 14.24 20.98
N ILE A 461 10.07 13.86 19.79
CA ILE A 461 10.18 12.50 19.26
C ILE A 461 11.24 12.57 18.16
N ALA A 462 12.26 11.73 18.24
CA ALA A 462 13.17 11.60 17.13
C ALA A 462 12.49 10.78 16.02
N ILE A 463 12.59 11.26 14.78
CA ILE A 463 11.94 10.64 13.61
C ILE A 463 13.00 10.00 12.71
N GLN A 464 14.23 10.54 12.72
CA GLN A 464 15.37 10.01 11.99
C GLN A 464 16.62 10.01 12.86
N LYS A 465 17.43 8.93 12.80
CA LYS A 465 18.72 8.84 13.49
C LYS A 465 19.76 9.69 12.76
N GLY A 466 20.49 10.52 13.50
CA GLY A 466 21.57 11.34 12.95
C GLY A 466 21.89 12.53 13.85
N VAL A 467 22.92 13.29 13.46
CA VAL A 467 23.29 14.56 14.10
C VAL A 467 23.44 15.60 12.99
N ALA A 468 22.75 16.73 13.13
CA ALA A 468 22.83 17.85 12.20
C ALA A 468 23.16 19.14 12.98
N ALA A 469 23.94 20.02 12.35
CA ALA A 469 24.29 21.33 12.87
C ALA A 469 24.18 22.37 11.75
N GLY A 470 23.66 23.55 12.06
CA GLY A 470 23.37 24.57 11.05
C GLY A 470 22.69 25.81 11.64
N ARG A 471 22.60 26.87 10.84
CA ARG A 471 21.88 28.08 11.23
C ARG A 471 20.38 27.75 11.35
N VAL A 472 19.76 28.11 12.46
CA VAL A 472 18.32 27.90 12.65
C VAL A 472 17.54 28.82 11.71
N PHE A 473 16.64 28.24 10.91
CA PHE A 473 15.68 28.97 10.09
C PHE A 473 14.27 28.62 10.57
N ILE A 474 13.54 29.61 11.10
CA ILE A 474 12.18 29.43 11.59
C ILE A 474 11.22 29.71 10.43
N LEU A 475 10.58 28.66 9.93
CA LEU A 475 9.60 28.75 8.86
C LEU A 475 8.26 29.21 9.42
N LYS A 476 7.79 30.38 8.99
CA LYS A 476 6.49 30.91 9.42
C LYS A 476 5.37 30.60 8.43
N GLN A 477 5.70 30.58 7.14
CA GLN A 477 4.79 30.31 6.04
C GLN A 477 5.47 29.41 5.01
N ALA A 478 4.69 28.60 4.29
CA ALA A 478 5.21 27.60 3.37
C ALA A 478 5.92 28.20 2.14
N ASP A 479 5.60 29.44 1.76
CA ASP A 479 6.24 30.17 0.66
C ASP A 479 7.65 30.69 1.00
N GLU A 480 8.04 30.69 2.28
CA GLU A 480 9.40 31.03 2.72
C GLU A 480 10.41 29.90 2.47
N LEU A 481 9.95 28.71 2.05
CA LEU A 481 10.80 27.55 1.82
C LEU A 481 11.93 27.85 0.84
N ASP A 482 11.68 28.64 -0.22
CA ASP A 482 12.68 29.07 -1.22
C ASP A 482 13.81 29.92 -0.68
N ARG A 483 13.67 30.39 0.56
CA ARG A 483 14.66 31.22 1.24
C ARG A 483 15.46 30.44 2.28
N VAL A 484 15.17 29.15 2.48
CA VAL A 484 15.91 28.30 3.43
C VAL A 484 17.35 28.13 2.92
N PRO A 485 18.37 28.62 3.67
CA PRO A 485 19.76 28.47 3.26
C PRO A 485 20.21 27.01 3.25
N LYS A 486 21.16 26.67 2.38
CA LYS A 486 21.84 25.36 2.45
C LYS A 486 22.44 25.15 3.83
N ALA A 487 22.36 23.91 4.34
CA ALA A 487 22.84 23.51 5.67
C ALA A 487 22.18 24.25 6.85
N ALA A 488 20.98 24.81 6.68
CA ALA A 488 20.19 25.33 7.79
C ALA A 488 19.47 24.22 8.58
N VAL A 489 19.23 24.46 9.87
CA VAL A 489 18.31 23.65 10.68
C VAL A 489 16.93 24.30 10.59
N LEU A 490 16.01 23.65 9.87
CA LEU A 490 14.64 24.12 9.70
C LEU A 490 13.82 23.87 10.97
N VAL A 491 13.11 24.89 11.45
CA VAL A 491 12.16 24.80 12.57
C VAL A 491 10.81 25.28 12.09
N SER A 492 9.79 24.44 12.21
CA SER A 492 8.39 24.76 11.88
C SER A 492 7.48 24.39 13.04
N LYS A 493 6.29 25.00 13.08
CA LYS A 493 5.24 24.67 14.06
C LYS A 493 4.66 23.27 13.84
N HIS A 494 4.60 22.85 12.58
CA HIS A 494 4.03 21.59 12.11
C HIS A 494 5.02 20.92 11.16
N ASP A 495 5.05 19.60 11.09
CA ASP A 495 5.61 18.87 9.95
C ASP A 495 4.67 18.97 8.75
N SER A 496 5.20 18.90 7.53
CA SER A 496 4.36 18.90 6.32
C SER A 496 5.10 18.23 5.18
N SER A 497 4.41 17.38 4.43
CA SER A 497 4.91 16.81 3.17
C SER A 497 5.27 17.90 2.16
N ASN A 498 4.65 19.07 2.24
CA ASN A 498 4.97 20.24 1.41
C ASN A 498 6.36 20.84 1.68
N PHE A 499 7.01 20.46 2.79
CA PHE A 499 8.34 20.97 3.13
C PHE A 499 9.47 20.14 2.53
N VAL A 500 9.15 18.98 1.94
CA VAL A 500 10.12 18.21 1.18
C VAL A 500 10.44 19.01 -0.08
N LYS A 501 11.58 19.69 -0.04
CA LYS A 501 12.20 20.21 -1.26
C LYS A 501 12.89 19.06 -1.96
N VAL A 502 12.37 18.78 -3.13
CA VAL A 502 12.86 17.80 -4.08
C VAL A 502 13.95 18.48 -4.91
#